data_AF-A0A963QFE2-F1
#
_entry.id   AF-A0A963QFE2-F1
#
_cell.length_a   1.000
_cell.length_b   1.000
_cell.length_c   1.000
_cell.angle_alpha   90.00
_cell.angle_beta   90.00
_cell.angle_gamma   90.00
#
_symmetry.space_group_name_H-M   'P 1'
#
loop_
_entity.id
_entity.type
_entity.pdbx_description
1 polymer ?
#
loop_
_entity_poly.entity_id
_entity_poly.type
_entity_poly.pdbx_seq_one_letter_code
_entity_poly.pdbx_strand_id
1 'polypeptide(L)' 'MSETTTPTDAGGTAKTDFDVVIIGAGFGGLAALKELRGHGFSVRAVEAAPEVGGTWYWN' A
#
# COMPACT_ATOMS: atom_id res chain seq x y z
N MET A 1 -6.11 -35.96 -0.08
CA MET A 1 -5.53 -35.85 -1.43
C MET A 1 -6.08 -34.59 -2.06
N SER A 2 -5.34 -33.50 -1.96
CA SER A 2 -5.35 -32.34 -2.88
C SER A 2 -4.14 -31.49 -2.50
N GLU A 3 -3.37 -31.16 -3.51
CA GLU A 3 -1.92 -30.97 -3.46
C GLU A 3 -1.49 -29.58 -3.02
N THR A 4 -0.36 -29.57 -2.31
CA THR A 4 0.55 -28.43 -2.18
C THR A 4 1.04 -28.01 -3.56
N THR A 5 0.84 -26.75 -3.94
CA THR A 5 1.71 -26.10 -4.93
C THR A 5 2.09 -24.70 -4.42
N THR A 6 3.27 -24.64 -3.83
CA THR A 6 4.03 -23.40 -3.66
C THR A 6 4.41 -22.88 -5.04
N PRO A 7 4.07 -21.64 -5.43
CA PRO A 7 4.77 -21.01 -6.54
C PRO A 7 6.17 -20.62 -6.05
N THR A 8 7.16 -21.44 -6.39
CA THR A 8 8.58 -21.08 -6.38
C THR A 8 8.84 -20.24 -7.62
N ASP A 9 9.00 -18.93 -7.47
CA ASP A 9 9.62 -18.08 -8.48
C ASP A 9 11.02 -17.67 -7.99
N ALA A 10 12.03 -18.06 -8.76
CA ALA A 10 13.43 -17.78 -8.53
C ALA A 10 13.84 -16.59 -9.41
N GLY A 11 13.38 -15.40 -9.01
CA GLY A 11 13.76 -14.10 -9.54
C GLY A 11 13.51 -13.06 -8.45
N GLY A 12 14.56 -12.46 -7.90
CA GLY A 12 14.51 -11.59 -6.71
C GLY A 12 13.86 -10.23 -6.94
N THR A 13 12.59 -10.19 -7.32
CA THR A 13 11.71 -9.04 -7.13
C THR A 13 10.89 -9.31 -5.89
N ALA A 14 11.16 -8.58 -4.81
CA ALA A 14 10.42 -8.70 -3.56
C ALA A 14 8.92 -8.64 -3.85
N LYS A 15 8.22 -9.73 -3.56
CA LYS A 15 6.80 -9.87 -3.80
C LYS A 15 6.07 -8.97 -2.80
N THR A 16 5.85 -7.71 -3.18
CA THR A 16 5.12 -6.75 -2.34
C THR A 16 3.64 -7.02 -2.43
N ASP A 17 3.19 -8.05 -1.70
CA ASP A 17 1.77 -8.36 -1.55
C ASP A 17 1.17 -7.33 -0.57
N PHE A 18 0.42 -6.35 -1.11
CA PHE A 18 -0.41 -5.42 -0.35
C PHE A 18 -1.88 -5.69 -0.66
N ASP A 19 -2.74 -5.65 0.35
CA ASP A 19 -4.19 -5.77 0.17
C ASP A 19 -4.75 -4.48 -0.47
N VAL A 20 -4.17 -3.32 -0.13
CA VAL A 20 -4.62 -2.01 -0.62
C VAL A 20 -3.44 -1.10 -0.93
N VAL A 21 -3.51 -0.43 -2.09
CA VAL A 21 -2.61 0.66 -2.47
C VAL A 21 -3.41 1.95 -2.59
N ILE A 22 -2.98 2.98 -1.86
CA ILE A 22 -3.58 4.32 -1.88
C ILE A 22 -2.69 5.25 -2.70
N ILE A 23 -3.27 5.97 -3.65
CA ILE A 23 -2.58 6.99 -4.45
C ILE A 23 -2.94 8.37 -3.90
N GLY A 24 -1.91 9.09 -3.44
CA GLY A 24 -2.00 10.38 -2.77
C GLY A 24 -1.97 10.27 -1.23
N ALA A 25 -1.14 11.10 -0.59
CA ALA A 25 -0.99 11.23 0.85
C ALA A 25 -1.47 12.60 1.37
N GLY A 26 -2.61 13.08 0.85
CA GLY A 26 -3.40 14.14 1.48
C GLY A 26 -4.28 13.61 2.62
N PHE A 27 -5.13 14.46 3.19
CA PHE A 27 -6.00 14.08 4.32
C PHE A 27 -6.85 12.83 4.06
N GLY A 28 -7.48 12.74 2.88
CA GLY A 28 -8.29 11.57 2.52
C GLY A 28 -7.47 10.28 2.44
N GLY A 29 -6.29 10.35 1.82
CA GLY A 29 -5.38 9.20 1.72
C GLY A 29 -4.84 8.75 3.09
N LEU A 30 -4.46 9.69 3.94
CA LEU A 30 -3.99 9.40 5.30
C LEU A 30 -5.11 8.87 6.21
N ALA A 31 -6.33 9.39 6.07
CA ALA A 31 -7.50 8.90 6.79
C ALA A 31 -7.81 7.44 6.40
N ALA A 32 -7.85 7.14 5.10
CA ALA A 32 -8.06 5.78 4.60
C ALA A 32 -6.93 4.83 5.05
N LEU A 33 -5.67 5.27 4.99
CA LEU A 33 -4.52 4.50 5.47
C LEU A 33 -4.66 4.14 6.95
N LYS A 34 -5.04 5.10 7.78
CA LYS A 34 -5.23 4.90 9.22
C LYS A 34 -6.35 3.89 9.49
N GLU A 35 -7.49 4.06 8.82
CA GLU A 35 -8.66 3.20 9.00
C GLU A 35 -8.33 1.76 8.59
N LEU A 36 -7.86 1.55 7.36
CA LEU A 36 -7.61 0.21 6.82
C LEU A 36 -6.51 -0.55 7.60
N ARG A 37 -5.50 0.15 8.11
CA ARG A 37 -4.52 -0.47 9.03
C ARG A 37 -5.17 -0.89 10.35
N GLY A 38 -6.14 -0.12 10.85
CA GLY A 38 -6.93 -0.48 12.02
C GLY A 38 -7.77 -1.76 11.82
N HIS A 39 -8.17 -2.05 10.59
CA HIS A 39 -8.87 -3.28 10.20
C HIS A 39 -7.94 -4.45 9.84
N GLY A 40 -6.62 -4.29 9.95
CA GLY A 40 -5.65 -5.36 9.73
C GLY A 40 -5.22 -5.58 8.28
N PHE A 41 -5.56 -4.67 7.35
CA PHE A 41 -5.08 -4.75 5.97
C PHE A 41 -3.61 -4.35 5.84
N SER A 42 -2.88 -5.04 4.97
CA SER A 42 -1.55 -4.62 4.49
C SER A 42 -1.70 -3.47 3.49
N VAL A 43 -1.45 -2.23 3.94
CA VAL A 43 -1.70 -1.02 3.14
C VAL A 43 -0.44 -0.20 2.89
N ARG A 44 -0.26 0.19 1.63
CA ARG A 44 0.76 1.13 1.15
C ARG A 44 0.11 2.39 0.59
N ALA A 45 0.57 3.56 1.02
CA ALA A 45 0.27 4.83 0.35
C ALA A 45 1.48 5.29 -0.48
N VAL A 46 1.22 5.87 -1.65
CA VAL A 46 2.23 6.45 -2.55
C VAL A 46 1.82 7.89 -2.86
N GLU A 47 2.75 8.82 -2.74
CA GLU A 47 2.56 10.25 -3.00
C GLU A 47 3.59 10.70 -4.03
N ALA A 48 3.17 11.59 -4.93
CA ALA A 48 4.04 12.16 -5.96
C ALA A 48 4.93 13.26 -5.39
N ALA A 49 4.45 13.98 -4.37
CA ALA A 49 5.25 14.93 -3.61
C ALA A 49 6.32 14.22 -2.73
N PRO A 50 7.47 14.88 -2.50
CA PRO A 50 8.48 14.45 -1.51
C PRO A 50 7.96 14.22 -0.09
N GLU A 51 6.89 14.93 0.30
CA GLU A 51 6.26 14.81 1.61
C GLU A 51 4.73 14.68 1.50
N VAL A 52 4.11 14.28 2.61
CA VAL A 52 2.65 14.23 2.73
C VAL A 52 2.05 15.64 2.75
N GLY A 53 0.78 15.77 2.37
CA GLY A 53 0.08 17.05 2.42
C GLY A 53 -1.00 17.22 1.34
N GLY A 54 -0.90 16.46 0.25
CA GLY A 54 -1.83 16.57 -0.87
C GLY A 54 -1.86 18.00 -1.42
N THR A 55 -3.05 18.61 -1.51
CA THR A 55 -3.21 20.00 -1.98
C THR A 55 -2.31 21.00 -1.24
N TRP A 56 -2.02 20.81 0.05
CA TRP A 56 -1.23 21.74 0.87
C TRP A 56 0.29 21.65 0.64
N TYR A 57 0.77 20.62 -0.05
CA TYR A 57 2.18 20.59 -0.48
C TYR A 57 2.41 21.49 -1.70
N TRP A 58 1.37 21.66 -2.54
CA TRP A 58 1.47 22.33 -3.84
C TRP A 58 0.98 23.79 -3.83
N ASN A 59 0.46 24.30 -2.71
CA ASN A 59 0.01 25.68 -2.54
C ASN A 59 0.87 26.39 -1.48
#